data_AF-A0A536CCS3-F1
#
_entry.id   AF-A0A536CCS3-F1
#
_cell.length_a   1.000
_cell.length_b   1.000
_cell.length_c   1.000
_cell.angle_alpha   90.00
_cell.angle_beta   90.00
_cell.angle_gamma   90.00
#
_symmetry.space_group_name_H-M   'P 1'
#
loop_
_entity.id
_entity.type
_entity.pdbx_description
1 polymer ?
#
loop_
_entity_poly.entity_id
_entity_poly.type
_entity_poly.pdbx_seq_one_letter_code
_entity_poly.pdbx_strand_id
1 'polypeptide(L)' 'MKTTPDPRGRYGSYGGQYIPETLMAAVHELAAAFDAAVKDDGFRHEFEYLSRTFSGRPTPVYRADRLTQQVGGAEIWF' A
#
# COMPACT_ATOMS: atom_id res chain seq x y z
N MET A 1 17.21 -6.58 4.24
CA MET A 1 15.89 -7.24 4.36
C MET A 1 15.13 -6.93 3.07
N LYS A 2 14.66 -7.94 2.32
CA LYS A 2 13.79 -7.66 1.15
C LYS A 2 12.48 -7.08 1.66
N THR A 3 12.13 -5.88 1.20
CA THR A 3 10.80 -5.27 1.41
C THR A 3 9.76 -5.80 0.41
N THR A 4 10.26 -6.53 -0.59
CA THR A 4 9.63 -7.38 -1.61
C THR A 4 9.02 -8.72 -1.16
N PRO A 5 7.81 -9.19 -1.53
CA PRO A 5 7.60 -10.64 -1.55
C PRO A 5 8.46 -11.26 -2.67
N ASP A 6 8.73 -12.55 -2.58
CA ASP A 6 9.28 -13.31 -3.71
C ASP A 6 8.21 -13.53 -4.81
N PRO A 7 8.58 -14.11 -5.98
CA PRO A 7 7.61 -14.35 -7.06
C PRO A 7 6.46 -15.30 -6.70
N ARG A 8 6.54 -16.02 -5.58
CA ARG A 8 5.46 -16.86 -5.05
C ARG A 8 4.61 -16.11 -4.04
N GLY A 9 4.83 -14.81 -3.86
CA GLY A 9 4.09 -13.98 -2.90
C GLY A 9 4.55 -14.15 -1.45
N ARG A 10 5.75 -14.69 -1.19
CA ARG A 10 6.23 -14.97 0.18
C ARG A 10 7.20 -13.94 0.72
N TYR A 11 7.02 -13.61 1.99
CA TYR A 11 7.96 -12.88 2.84
C TYR A 11 8.64 -13.89 3.78
N GLY A 12 9.72 -14.52 3.30
CA GLY A 12 10.33 -15.65 4.00
C GLY A 12 9.32 -16.80 4.18
N SER A 13 9.03 -17.17 5.42
CA SER A 13 8.10 -18.26 5.74
C SER A 13 6.62 -17.88 5.60
N TYR A 14 6.30 -16.59 5.45
CA TYR A 14 4.93 -16.06 5.50
C TYR A 14 4.42 -15.64 4.12
N GLY A 15 3.10 -15.52 3.96
CA GLY A 15 2.46 -15.19 2.69
C GLY A 15 2.34 -16.39 1.75
N GLY A 16 2.30 -16.12 0.45
CA GLY A 16 1.98 -17.11 -0.58
C GLY A 16 0.48 -17.19 -0.88
N GLN A 17 0.12 -18.14 -1.74
CA GLN A 17 -1.26 -18.33 -2.22
C GLN A 17 -1.79 -19.67 -1.69
N TYR A 18 -2.65 -19.63 -0.67
CA TYR A 18 -3.36 -20.79 -0.12
C TYR A 18 -4.84 -20.69 -0.47
N ILE A 19 -5.12 -20.81 -1.76
CA ILE A 19 -6.46 -20.67 -2.34
C ILE A 19 -6.84 -21.94 -3.09
N PRO A 20 -8.14 -22.22 -3.30
CA PRO A 20 -8.58 -23.29 -4.19
C PRO A 20 -8.03 -23.13 -5.60
N GLU A 21 -7.77 -24.25 -6.28
CA GLU A 21 -7.29 -24.27 -7.66
C GLU A 21 -8.19 -23.49 -8.61
N THR A 22 -9.50 -23.53 -8.36
CA THR A 22 -10.51 -22.81 -9.15
C THR A 22 -10.34 -21.28 -9.15
N LEU A 23 -9.58 -20.73 -8.20
CA LEU A 23 -9.29 -19.29 -8.11
C LEU A 23 -7.89 -18.92 -8.63
N MET A 24 -7.02 -19.91 -8.88
CA MET A 24 -5.62 -19.64 -9.27
C MET A 24 -5.53 -18.80 -10.55
N ALA A 25 -6.33 -19.13 -11.56
CA ALA A 25 -6.34 -18.41 -12.83
C ALA A 25 -6.71 -16.93 -12.67
N ALA A 26 -7.80 -16.63 -11.95
CA ALA A 26 -8.25 -15.27 -11.71
C ALA A 26 -7.23 -14.45 -10.89
N VAL A 27 -6.57 -15.08 -9.91
CA VAL A 27 -5.56 -14.40 -9.11
C VAL A 27 -4.29 -14.11 -9.93
N HIS A 28 -3.88 -15.01 -10.82
CA HIS A 28 -2.75 -14.76 -11.71
C HIS A 28 -3.05 -13.65 -12.73
N GLU A 29 -4.27 -13.63 -13.29
CA GLU A 29 -4.72 -12.57 -14.18
C GLU A 29 -4.68 -11.20 -13.48
N LEU A 30 -5.24 -11.12 -12.27
CA LEU A 30 -5.22 -9.91 -11.47
C LEU A 30 -3.80 -9.44 -11.16
N ALA A 31 -2.90 -10.35 -10.78
CA ALA A 31 -1.51 -10.02 -10.51
C ALA A 31 -0.80 -9.44 -11.74
N ALA A 32 -1.01 -10.06 -12.92
CA ALA A 32 -0.44 -9.56 -14.16
C ALA A 32 -1.01 -8.19 -14.56
N ALA A 33 -2.32 -7.99 -14.41
CA ALA A 33 -2.98 -6.71 -14.69
C ALA A 33 -2.48 -5.60 -13.74
N PHE A 34 -2.32 -5.92 -12.45
CA PHE A 34 -1.74 -5.00 -11.47
C PHE A 34 -0.30 -4.60 -11.85
N ASP A 35 0.55 -5.56 -12.17
CA ASP A 35 1.95 -5.32 -12.56
C ASP A 35 2.10 -4.46 -13.82
N ALA A 36 1.12 -4.55 -14.73
CA ALA A 36 1.03 -3.67 -15.89
C ALA A 36 0.55 -2.27 -15.48
N ALA A 37 -0.54 -2.18 -14.73
CA ALA A 37 -1.17 -0.90 -14.35
C ALA A 37 -0.25 -0.01 -13.50
N VAL A 38 0.52 -0.57 -12.56
CA VAL A 38 1.43 0.23 -11.72
C VAL A 38 2.62 0.84 -12.49
N LYS A 39 2.91 0.31 -13.69
CA LYS A 39 3.95 0.81 -14.61
C LYS A 39 3.37 1.73 -15.69
N ASP A 40 2.06 1.82 -15.80
CA ASP A 40 1.38 2.70 -16.74
C ASP A 40 1.24 4.12 -16.17
N ASP A 41 1.83 5.10 -16.86
CA ASP A 41 1.78 6.49 -16.44
C ASP A 41 0.36 7.06 -16.50
N GLY A 42 -0.48 6.58 -17.43
CA GLY A 42 -1.89 6.97 -17.51
C GLY A 42 -2.65 6.63 -16.24
N PHE A 43 -2.58 5.36 -15.83
CA PHE A 43 -3.16 4.87 -14.58
C PHE A 43 -2.66 5.64 -13.36
N ARG A 44 -1.35 5.87 -13.27
CA ARG A 44 -0.74 6.61 -12.15
C ARG A 44 -1.25 8.04 -12.08
N HIS A 45 -1.33 8.75 -13.21
CA HIS A 45 -1.83 10.12 -13.24
C HIS A 45 -3.31 10.21 -12.83
N GLU A 46 -4.15 9.30 -13.33
CA GLU A 46 -5.57 9.26 -12.94
C GLU A 46 -5.72 8.96 -11.44
N PHE A 47 -4.99 7.97 -10.94
CA PHE A 47 -4.97 7.64 -9.51
C PHE A 47 -4.55 8.84 -8.66
N GLU A 48 -3.46 9.54 -9.02
CA GLU A 48 -2.98 10.72 -8.30
C GLU A 48 -3.97 11.89 -8.38
N TYR A 49 -4.60 12.08 -9.54
CA TYR A 49 -5.64 13.09 -9.71
C TYR A 49 -6.80 12.84 -8.75
N LEU A 50 -7.39 11.64 -8.78
CA LEU A 50 -8.51 11.26 -7.91
C LEU A 50 -8.12 11.26 -6.43
N SER A 51 -6.88 10.87 -6.12
CA SER A 51 -6.33 10.94 -4.77
C SER A 51 -6.39 12.37 -4.21
N ARG A 52 -6.09 13.38 -5.03
CA ARG A 52 -6.12 14.81 -4.64
C ARG A 52 -7.53 15.40 -4.69
N THR A 53 -8.28 15.15 -5.76
CA THR A 53 -9.54 15.85 -6.05
C THR A 53 -10.77 15.21 -5.42
N PHE A 54 -10.72 13.90 -5.17
CA PHE A 54 -11.85 13.15 -4.61
C PHE A 54 -11.56 12.64 -3.20
N SER A 55 -10.39 12.01 -3.00
CA SER A 55 -10.03 11.45 -1.68
C SER A 55 -9.45 12.47 -0.69
N GLY A 56 -9.11 13.68 -1.16
CA GLY A 56 -8.62 14.77 -0.30
C GLY A 56 -7.17 14.62 0.18
N ARG A 57 -6.32 13.91 -0.57
CA ARG A 57 -4.90 13.74 -0.23
C ARG A 57 -4.04 14.93 -0.70
N PRO A 58 -2.90 15.21 -0.04
CA PRO A 58 -2.32 14.51 1.10
C PRO A 58 -3.05 14.80 2.41
N THR A 59 -3.10 13.80 3.30
CA THR A 59 -3.55 14.00 4.68
C THR A 59 -2.50 14.82 5.44
N PRO A 60 -2.90 15.85 6.21
CA PRO A 60 -1.95 16.66 6.97
C PRO A 60 -1.28 15.82 8.06
N VAL A 61 0.01 16.08 8.29
CA VAL A 61 0.72 15.54 9.46
C VAL A 61 0.57 16.53 10.60
N TYR A 62 -0.09 16.11 11.68
CA TYR A 62 -0.51 16.98 12.78
C TYR A 62 0.34 16.74 14.03
N ARG A 63 0.96 17.80 14.57
CA ARG A 63 1.67 17.73 15.85
C ARG A 63 0.69 17.78 17.02
N ALA A 64 0.66 16.72 17.81
CA ALA A 64 -0.21 16.59 18.97
C ALA A 64 0.41 17.24 20.21
N ASP A 65 0.28 18.56 20.35
CA ASP A 65 0.93 19.35 21.42
C ASP A 65 0.63 18.83 22.83
N ARG A 66 -0.65 18.57 23.13
CA ARG A 66 -1.05 18.09 24.46
C ARG A 66 -0.46 16.73 24.79
N LEU A 67 -0.45 15.82 23.82
CA LEU A 67 0.08 14.47 24.01
C LEU A 67 1.61 14.49 24.11
N THR A 68 2.27 15.33 23.31
CA THR A 68 3.71 15.59 23.40
C THR A 68 4.10 16.05 24.80
N GLN A 69 3.36 17.00 25.37
CA GLN A 69 3.57 17.47 26.74
C GLN A 69 3.34 16.37 27.78
N GLN A 70 2.29 15.55 27.61
CA GLN A 70 1.96 14.46 28.53
C GLN A 70 3.02 13.35 28.56
N VAL A 71 3.61 13.02 27.41
CA VAL A 71 4.67 11.98 27.31
C VAL A 71 6.00 12.51 27.85
N GLY A 72 6.23 13.83 27.82
CA GLY A 72 7.38 14.47 28.47
C GLY A 72 8.75 14.15 27.83
N GLY A 73 8.75 13.64 26.60
CA GLY A 73 9.95 13.21 25.88
C GLY A 73 9.85 13.46 24.40
N ALA A 74 9.47 12.43 23.63
CA ALA A 74 9.34 12.53 22.18
C ALA A 74 8.21 13.47 21.73
N GLU A 75 8.39 14.12 20.58
CA GLU A 75 7.30 14.80 19.89
C GLU A 75 6.34 13.79 19.24
N ILE A 76 5.05 14.00 19.43
CA ILE A 76 4.02 13.10 18.91
C ILE A 76 3.33 13.75 17.71
N TRP A 77 3.33 13.02 16.59
CA TRP A 77 2.75 13.43 15.32
C TRP A 77 1.75 12.36 14.86
N PHE A 78 0.62 12.80 14.30
CA PHE A 78 -0.39 11.97 13.64
C PHE A 78 -0.38 12.19 12.13
#